data_AF-A0A239S6L4-F1
#
_entry.id   AF-A0A239S6L4-F1
#
_cell.length_a   1.000
_cell.length_b   1.000
_cell.length_c   1.000
_cell.angle_alpha   90.00
_cell.angle_beta   90.00
_cell.angle_gamma   90.00
#
_symmetry.space_group_name_H-M   'P 1'
#
loop_
_entity.id
_entity.type
_entity.pdbx_description
1 polymer ?
#
loop_
_entity_poly.entity_id
_entity_poly.type
_entity_poly.pdbx_seq_one_letter_code
_entity_poly.pdbx_strand_id
1 'polypeptide(L)'
;MKTLLFCTSYIRDAEAWKTRYQRWLDFYGNGPIHADKILMIDDGSPYLPPAKTIPTVPASHDIREHDHATGIVRFEQNLGRQSMAHYPGWWRSFLHAHTIATAIGADKIVHIESDAYLLSQALVDFVNETRTGWHVMWAQRYELPETAVQIICRDQFDALEAFKNAHPDLTFTDIAERLLPFTSVNRHFKGDRYSEFKRRRGIFRSRKFDFIPIFQHDFFWEPIPSDADFATQVVQRQKLAVRHSGAPSR
;
A
#
# COMPACT_ATOMS: atom_id res chain seq x y z
N MET A 1 -3.43 -21.06 3.31
CA MET A 1 -4.43 -19.98 3.18
C MET A 1 -4.17 -19.29 1.86
N LYS A 2 -5.14 -19.27 0.98
CA LYS A 2 -5.00 -18.62 -0.31
C LYS A 2 -5.01 -17.10 -0.12
N THR A 3 -3.94 -16.42 -0.50
CA THR A 3 -3.72 -15.01 -0.16
C THR A 3 -3.54 -14.17 -1.43
N LEU A 4 -4.30 -13.07 -1.51
CA LEU A 4 -4.09 -11.98 -2.44
C LEU A 4 -3.25 -10.90 -1.76
N LEU A 5 -2.04 -10.64 -2.24
CA LEU A 5 -1.27 -9.44 -1.89
C LEU A 5 -1.47 -8.40 -2.99
N PHE A 6 -1.76 -7.16 -2.61
CA PHE A 6 -1.86 -6.09 -3.60
C PHE A 6 -1.47 -4.72 -3.07
N CYS A 7 -1.15 -3.84 -4.02
CA CYS A 7 -1.12 -2.39 -3.80
C CYS A 7 -2.06 -1.69 -4.79
N THR A 8 -2.52 -0.49 -4.45
CA THR A 8 -3.11 0.39 -5.47
C THR A 8 -2.01 1.06 -6.29
N SER A 9 -2.28 1.40 -7.56
CA SER A 9 -1.31 2.09 -8.41
C SER A 9 -1.90 3.20 -9.28
N TYR A 10 -1.07 4.22 -9.48
CA TYR A 10 -1.16 5.21 -10.55
C TYR A 10 0.27 5.59 -11.00
N ILE A 11 0.71 4.99 -12.09
CA ILE A 11 2.03 5.08 -12.69
C ILE A 11 2.03 6.21 -13.73
N ARG A 12 2.38 7.42 -13.27
CA ARG A 12 2.39 8.63 -14.11
C ARG A 12 3.39 8.53 -15.28
N ASP A 13 4.55 7.94 -15.04
CA ASP A 13 5.68 7.91 -15.96
C ASP A 13 6.67 6.79 -15.58
N ALA A 14 7.70 6.61 -16.41
CA ALA A 14 8.76 5.62 -16.21
C ALA A 14 9.57 5.83 -14.92
N GLU A 15 9.68 7.08 -14.45
CA GLU A 15 10.38 7.39 -13.21
C GLU A 15 9.56 6.96 -11.99
N ALA A 16 8.24 7.23 -11.99
CA ALA A 16 7.31 6.75 -10.98
C ALA A 16 7.32 5.21 -10.90
N TRP A 17 7.35 4.54 -12.06
CA TRP A 17 7.58 3.09 -12.13
C TRP A 17 8.85 2.69 -11.39
N LYS A 18 10.01 3.20 -11.81
CA LYS A 18 11.32 2.81 -11.28
C LYS A 18 11.49 3.10 -9.78
N THR A 19 10.98 4.24 -9.32
CA THR A 19 11.25 4.76 -7.96
C THR A 19 10.25 4.30 -6.91
N ARG A 20 9.09 3.78 -7.31
CA ARG A 20 8.02 3.33 -6.41
C ARG A 20 7.58 1.90 -6.71
N TYR A 21 6.93 1.69 -7.85
CA TYR A 21 6.24 0.43 -8.15
C TYR A 21 7.20 -0.73 -8.40
N GLN A 22 8.29 -0.51 -9.13
CA GLN A 22 9.31 -1.52 -9.34
C GLN A 22 9.96 -1.94 -8.03
N ARG A 23 10.24 -0.99 -7.11
CA ARG A 23 10.79 -1.32 -5.79
C ARG A 23 9.82 -2.14 -4.94
N TRP A 24 8.53 -1.82 -5.00
CA TRP A 24 7.50 -2.60 -4.32
C TRP A 24 7.43 -4.01 -4.89
N LEU A 25 7.45 -4.15 -6.22
CA LEU A 25 7.48 -5.44 -6.90
C LEU A 25 8.74 -6.25 -6.56
N ASP A 26 9.91 -5.63 -6.57
CA ASP A 26 11.17 -6.28 -6.23
C ASP A 26 11.17 -6.75 -4.76
N PHE A 27 10.55 -5.99 -3.87
CA PHE A 27 10.50 -6.31 -2.44
C PHE A 27 9.51 -7.43 -2.12
N TYR A 28 8.33 -7.44 -2.76
CA TYR A 28 7.26 -8.37 -2.44
C TYR A 28 7.10 -9.53 -3.42
N GLY A 29 7.53 -9.40 -4.67
CA GLY A 29 7.32 -10.37 -5.74
C GLY A 29 7.90 -11.76 -5.45
N ASN A 30 9.03 -11.81 -4.74
CA ASN A 30 9.60 -13.02 -4.12
C ASN A 30 9.87 -12.77 -2.63
N GLY A 31 9.02 -11.94 -2.02
CA GLY A 31 9.26 -11.31 -0.74
C GLY A 31 8.81 -12.14 0.46
N PRO A 32 8.66 -11.48 1.61
CA PRO A 32 8.40 -12.15 2.88
C PRO A 32 6.95 -12.61 3.06
N ILE A 33 6.02 -12.20 2.18
CA ILE A 33 4.59 -12.51 2.32
C ILE A 33 4.23 -13.74 1.49
N HIS A 34 3.58 -14.72 2.13
CA HIS A 34 3.09 -15.92 1.47
C HIS A 34 1.81 -15.60 0.67
N ALA A 35 1.98 -15.17 -0.57
CA ALA A 35 0.89 -14.79 -1.47
C ALA A 35 0.78 -15.73 -2.68
N ASP A 36 -0.44 -16.11 -3.02
CA ASP A 36 -0.76 -16.91 -4.22
C ASP A 36 -0.93 -16.03 -5.46
N LYS A 37 -1.37 -14.78 -5.25
CA LYS A 37 -1.34 -13.73 -6.28
C LYS A 37 -0.84 -12.41 -5.70
N ILE A 38 -0.01 -11.71 -6.47
CA ILE A 38 0.60 -10.42 -6.16
C ILE A 38 0.20 -9.43 -7.25
N LEU A 39 -0.67 -8.48 -6.95
CA LEU A 39 -1.25 -7.60 -7.96
C LEU A 39 -1.00 -6.11 -7.68
N MET A 40 -0.79 -5.33 -8.73
CA MET A 40 -0.99 -3.89 -8.68
C MET A 40 -2.36 -3.58 -9.28
N ILE A 41 -3.27 -2.98 -8.50
CA ILE A 41 -4.60 -2.61 -9.00
C ILE A 41 -4.57 -1.13 -9.42
N ASP A 42 -4.58 -0.95 -10.73
CA ASP A 42 -4.19 0.28 -11.41
C ASP A 42 -5.39 1.14 -11.82
N ASP A 43 -5.38 2.39 -11.35
CA ASP A 43 -6.40 3.40 -11.63
C ASP A 43 -6.15 4.11 -12.97
N GLY A 44 -6.02 3.37 -14.07
CA GLY A 44 -5.92 3.96 -15.41
C GLY A 44 -4.66 4.79 -15.64
N SER A 45 -3.50 4.23 -15.30
CA SER A 45 -2.21 4.88 -15.47
C SER A 45 -1.89 5.26 -16.93
N PRO A 46 -1.30 6.42 -17.19
CA PRO A 46 -0.85 6.80 -18.53
C PRO A 46 0.41 6.03 -18.98
N TYR A 47 1.19 5.50 -18.03
CA TYR A 47 2.36 4.68 -18.31
C TYR A 47 2.17 3.26 -17.79
N LEU A 48 2.65 2.28 -18.54
CA LEU A 48 2.78 0.90 -18.09
C LEU A 48 4.20 0.39 -18.38
N PRO A 49 4.76 -0.44 -17.48
CA PRO A 49 6.00 -1.14 -17.77
C PRO A 49 5.81 -2.14 -18.93
N PRO A 50 6.90 -2.59 -19.57
CA PRO A 50 6.82 -3.62 -20.59
C PRO A 50 6.19 -4.92 -20.03
N ALA A 51 5.31 -5.57 -20.79
CA ALA A 51 4.61 -6.80 -20.37
C ALA A 51 5.54 -7.95 -19.95
N LYS A 52 6.77 -7.98 -20.49
CA LYS A 52 7.82 -8.93 -20.08
C LYS A 52 8.30 -8.74 -18.62
N THR A 53 8.04 -7.57 -18.04
CA THR A 53 8.40 -7.24 -16.65
C THR A 53 7.27 -7.68 -15.72
N ILE A 54 6.05 -7.29 -16.07
CA ILE A 54 4.83 -7.63 -15.35
C ILE A 54 3.67 -7.58 -16.36
N PRO A 55 2.89 -8.66 -16.52
CA PRO A 55 1.75 -8.67 -17.43
C PRO A 55 0.66 -7.71 -16.93
N THR A 56 -0.09 -7.12 -17.84
CA THR A 56 -1.25 -6.27 -17.52
C THR A 56 -2.51 -6.88 -18.09
N VAL A 57 -3.57 -6.94 -17.27
CA VAL A 57 -4.89 -7.39 -17.67
C VAL A 57 -5.94 -6.30 -17.39
N PRO A 58 -6.99 -6.17 -18.22
CA PRO A 58 -8.10 -5.29 -17.93
C PRO A 58 -8.83 -5.70 -16.64
N ALA A 59 -9.28 -4.72 -15.85
CA ALA A 59 -10.10 -4.97 -14.66
C ALA A 59 -11.49 -5.54 -14.95
N SER A 60 -11.92 -5.50 -16.23
CA SER A 60 -13.15 -6.12 -16.72
C SER A 60 -13.00 -7.62 -17.01
N HIS A 61 -11.76 -8.13 -17.09
CA HIS A 61 -11.51 -9.55 -17.36
C HIS A 61 -11.60 -10.38 -16.08
N ASP A 62 -11.95 -11.66 -16.24
CA ASP A 62 -11.88 -12.62 -15.17
C ASP A 62 -10.42 -12.92 -14.82
N ILE A 63 -10.02 -12.54 -13.61
CA ILE A 63 -8.65 -12.75 -13.10
C ILE A 63 -8.24 -14.23 -13.04
N ARG A 64 -9.20 -15.16 -13.07
CA ARG A 64 -8.93 -16.60 -13.13
C ARG A 64 -8.33 -17.05 -14.46
N GLU A 65 -8.56 -16.30 -15.53
CA GLU A 65 -7.98 -16.55 -16.86
C GLU A 65 -6.51 -16.10 -16.94
N HIS A 66 -6.03 -15.40 -15.91
CA HIS A 66 -4.66 -14.93 -15.82
C HIS A 66 -3.83 -15.85 -14.93
N ASP A 67 -3.08 -16.74 -15.57
CA ASP A 67 -2.26 -17.75 -14.88
C ASP A 67 -1.12 -17.14 -14.06
N HIS A 68 -0.58 -15.98 -14.46
CA HIS A 68 0.57 -15.41 -13.76
C HIS A 68 0.23 -15.07 -12.31
N ALA A 69 1.11 -15.48 -11.40
CA ALA A 69 1.01 -15.16 -9.98
C ALA A 69 1.16 -13.65 -9.73
N THR A 70 1.91 -12.95 -10.58
CA THR A 70 2.13 -11.50 -10.46
C THR A 70 1.58 -10.76 -11.69
N GLY A 71 0.94 -9.60 -11.50
CA GLY A 71 0.36 -8.83 -12.60
C GLY A 71 -0.15 -7.44 -12.22
N ILE A 72 -0.51 -6.66 -13.24
CA ILE A 72 -1.25 -5.41 -13.10
C ILE A 72 -2.69 -5.64 -13.54
N VAL A 73 -3.66 -5.31 -12.69
CA VAL A 73 -5.09 -5.29 -13.05
C VAL A 73 -5.49 -3.83 -13.26
N ARG A 74 -5.84 -3.46 -14.49
CA ARG A 74 -5.97 -2.04 -14.87
C ARG A 74 -7.38 -1.66 -15.27
N PHE A 75 -7.87 -0.58 -14.67
CA PHE A 75 -9.03 0.14 -15.17
C PHE A 75 -8.67 0.98 -16.39
N GLU A 76 -9.58 1.09 -17.36
CA GLU A 76 -9.33 1.86 -18.58
C GLU A 76 -9.23 3.37 -18.31
N GLN A 77 -10.09 3.88 -17.43
CA GLN A 77 -10.22 5.31 -17.14
C GLN A 77 -9.63 5.62 -15.78
N ASN A 78 -8.87 6.70 -15.65
CA ASN A 78 -8.42 7.22 -14.37
C ASN A 78 -9.54 7.98 -13.66
N LEU A 79 -9.85 7.64 -12.40
CA LEU A 79 -10.74 8.46 -11.57
C LEU A 79 -9.95 9.44 -10.69
N GLY A 80 -8.72 9.07 -10.34
CA GLY A 80 -7.75 9.93 -9.71
C GLY A 80 -8.09 10.31 -8.27
N ARG A 81 -7.38 11.34 -7.79
CA ARG A 81 -7.57 11.96 -6.48
C ARG A 81 -7.93 13.42 -6.67
N GLN A 82 -9.13 13.79 -6.24
CA GLN A 82 -9.65 15.14 -6.37
C GLN A 82 -9.37 15.99 -5.12
N SER A 83 -9.33 15.36 -3.93
CA SER A 83 -9.00 16.04 -2.68
C SER A 83 -8.41 15.08 -1.62
N MET A 84 -8.19 15.60 -0.41
CA MET A 84 -7.70 14.78 0.70
C MET A 84 -8.65 13.67 1.10
N ALA A 85 -9.97 13.92 1.08
CA ALA A 85 -11.02 12.96 1.42
C ALA A 85 -11.71 12.34 0.18
N HIS A 86 -11.54 12.96 -1.00
CA HIS A 86 -12.15 12.49 -2.24
C HIS A 86 -11.10 11.91 -3.19
N TYR A 87 -10.93 10.59 -3.13
CA TYR A 87 -9.96 9.82 -3.92
C TYR A 87 -10.59 8.56 -4.54
N PRO A 88 -11.54 8.73 -5.48
CA PRO A 88 -12.32 7.62 -6.03
C PRO A 88 -11.44 6.56 -6.72
N GLY A 89 -10.28 6.94 -7.26
CA GLY A 89 -9.34 6.00 -7.85
C GLY A 89 -8.81 4.96 -6.87
N TRP A 90 -8.37 5.41 -5.68
CA TRP A 90 -7.90 4.50 -4.64
C TRP A 90 -9.05 3.64 -4.09
N TRP A 91 -10.24 4.22 -3.87
CA TRP A 91 -11.41 3.47 -3.42
C TRP A 91 -11.80 2.38 -4.40
N ARG A 92 -11.86 2.69 -5.70
CA ARG A 92 -12.18 1.70 -6.73
C ARG A 92 -11.16 0.57 -6.73
N SER A 93 -9.86 0.89 -6.75
CA SER A 93 -8.80 -0.12 -6.76
C SER A 93 -8.84 -0.99 -5.49
N PHE A 94 -8.97 -0.38 -4.32
CA PHE A 94 -9.04 -1.07 -3.05
C PHE A 94 -10.27 -2.00 -2.96
N LEU A 95 -11.46 -1.50 -3.28
CA LEU A 95 -12.70 -2.28 -3.22
C LEU A 95 -12.77 -3.36 -4.31
N HIS A 96 -12.08 -3.18 -5.44
CA HIS A 96 -11.98 -4.19 -6.48
C HIS A 96 -11.12 -5.40 -6.06
N ALA A 97 -10.22 -5.23 -5.08
CA ALA A 97 -9.48 -6.35 -4.51
C ALA A 97 -10.42 -7.41 -3.90
N HIS A 98 -11.56 -7.01 -3.35
CA HIS A 98 -12.59 -7.95 -2.89
C HIS A 98 -13.13 -8.81 -4.04
N THR A 99 -13.46 -8.19 -5.18
CA THR A 99 -13.95 -8.91 -6.36
C THR A 99 -12.92 -9.93 -6.86
N ILE A 100 -11.65 -9.53 -6.92
CA ILE A 100 -10.54 -10.42 -7.30
C ILE A 100 -10.40 -11.57 -6.29
N ALA A 101 -10.36 -11.25 -5.00
CA ALA A 101 -10.18 -12.22 -3.92
C ALA A 101 -11.29 -13.27 -3.92
N THR A 102 -12.54 -12.86 -4.10
CA THR A 102 -13.68 -13.76 -4.21
C THR A 102 -13.60 -14.62 -5.47
N ALA A 103 -13.24 -14.04 -6.62
CA ALA A 103 -13.10 -14.79 -7.86
C ALA A 103 -12.04 -15.91 -7.76
N ILE A 104 -10.90 -15.63 -7.13
CA ILE A 104 -9.85 -16.64 -6.96
C ILE A 104 -10.09 -17.55 -5.75
N GLY A 105 -11.12 -17.33 -4.94
CA GLY A 105 -11.36 -18.10 -3.70
C GLY A 105 -10.28 -17.87 -2.65
N ALA A 106 -9.82 -16.63 -2.48
CA ALA A 106 -8.87 -16.26 -1.44
C ALA A 106 -9.50 -16.31 -0.03
N ASP A 107 -8.68 -16.66 0.95
CA ASP A 107 -8.97 -16.63 2.38
C ASP A 107 -8.50 -15.33 3.04
N LYS A 108 -7.61 -14.59 2.36
CA LYS A 108 -6.97 -13.39 2.91
C LYS A 108 -6.61 -12.41 1.81
N ILE A 109 -6.86 -11.13 2.08
CA ILE A 109 -6.39 -9.98 1.31
C ILE A 109 -5.35 -9.27 2.16
N VAL A 110 -4.17 -9.04 1.61
CA VAL A 110 -3.12 -8.20 2.19
C VAL A 110 -2.96 -6.98 1.30
N HIS A 111 -3.33 -5.81 1.81
CA HIS A 111 -3.08 -4.54 1.17
C HIS A 111 -1.79 -3.95 1.74
N ILE A 112 -0.82 -3.66 0.87
CA ILE A 112 0.36 -2.87 1.23
C ILE A 112 0.53 -1.81 0.16
N GLU A 113 0.40 -0.54 0.54
CA GLU A 113 0.49 0.58 -0.40
C GLU A 113 1.85 0.56 -1.15
N SER A 114 1.88 1.09 -2.37
CA SER A 114 3.06 1.00 -3.25
C SER A 114 4.32 1.73 -2.73
N ASP A 115 4.19 2.49 -1.64
CA ASP A 115 5.28 3.13 -0.88
C ASP A 115 5.34 2.67 0.60
N ALA A 116 4.78 1.50 0.92
CA ALA A 116 4.81 0.89 2.25
C ALA A 116 5.62 -0.41 2.27
N TYR A 117 6.39 -0.60 3.34
CA TYR A 117 7.34 -1.71 3.49
C TYR A 117 7.30 -2.30 4.90
N LEU A 118 7.25 -3.62 4.99
CA LEU A 118 7.43 -4.35 6.25
C LEU A 118 8.92 -4.63 6.46
N LEU A 119 9.42 -4.34 7.65
CA LEU A 119 10.85 -4.27 7.93
C LEU A 119 11.30 -5.20 9.06
N SER A 120 10.38 -5.84 9.78
CA SER A 120 10.70 -6.85 10.79
C SER A 120 10.06 -8.20 10.47
N GLN A 121 10.78 -9.27 10.84
CA GLN A 121 10.26 -10.63 10.74
C GLN A 121 9.00 -10.81 11.60
N ALA A 122 8.93 -10.19 12.78
CA ALA A 122 7.76 -10.29 13.64
C ALA A 122 6.47 -9.77 12.98
N LEU A 123 6.54 -8.66 12.23
CA LEU A 123 5.39 -8.15 11.49
C LEU A 123 5.08 -9.01 10.26
N VAL A 124 6.10 -9.53 9.59
CA VAL A 124 5.92 -10.49 8.49
C VAL A 124 5.19 -11.75 8.97
N ASP A 125 5.63 -12.33 10.09
CA ASP A 125 5.03 -13.51 10.70
C ASP A 125 3.58 -13.22 11.08
N PHE A 126 3.32 -12.08 11.72
CA PHE A 126 1.96 -11.63 12.00
C PHE A 126 1.08 -11.59 10.74
N VAL A 127 1.55 -10.97 9.65
CA VAL A 127 0.78 -10.90 8.39
C VAL A 127 0.52 -12.31 7.82
N ASN A 128 1.53 -13.17 7.81
CA ASN A 128 1.43 -14.52 7.26
C ASN A 128 0.53 -15.44 8.09
N GLU A 129 0.57 -15.32 9.41
CA GLU A 129 -0.12 -16.19 10.36
C GLU A 129 -1.54 -15.74 10.70
N THR A 130 -1.89 -14.46 10.48
CA THR A 130 -3.24 -13.94 10.72
C THR A 130 -4.28 -14.68 9.87
N ARG A 131 -5.34 -15.16 10.54
CA ARG A 131 -6.39 -16.01 9.95
C ARG A 131 -7.82 -15.45 10.05
N THR A 132 -8.05 -14.46 10.91
CA THR A 132 -9.36 -13.86 11.17
C THR A 132 -9.23 -12.36 11.32
N GLY A 133 -10.29 -11.61 11.07
CA GLY A 133 -10.36 -10.18 11.32
C GLY A 133 -9.81 -9.30 10.19
N TRP A 134 -10.01 -7.99 10.39
CA TRP A 134 -9.49 -6.89 9.60
C TRP A 134 -8.54 -6.09 10.48
N HIS A 135 -7.26 -6.24 10.22
CA HIS A 135 -6.17 -5.66 10.99
C HIS A 135 -5.49 -4.54 10.22
N VAL A 136 -5.23 -3.44 10.91
CA VAL A 136 -4.38 -2.34 10.46
C VAL A 136 -3.36 -2.00 11.54
N MET A 137 -2.30 -1.30 11.17
CA MET A 137 -1.28 -0.86 12.13
C MET A 137 -1.66 0.48 12.76
N TRP A 138 -0.95 0.93 13.77
CA TRP A 138 -1.11 2.26 14.35
C TRP A 138 0.03 3.18 13.91
N ALA A 139 -0.29 4.33 13.30
CA ALA A 139 0.69 5.38 13.03
C ALA A 139 0.80 6.30 14.26
N GLN A 140 1.90 6.15 15.02
CA GLN A 140 2.04 6.80 16.32
C GLN A 140 1.98 8.33 16.25
N ARG A 141 2.61 8.95 15.25
CA ARG A 141 2.66 10.41 15.10
C ARG A 141 1.33 11.05 14.72
N TYR A 142 0.51 10.31 13.98
CA TYR A 142 -0.76 10.81 13.45
C TYR A 142 -1.96 10.40 14.31
N GLU A 143 -1.72 9.55 15.30
CA GLU A 143 -2.74 9.03 16.21
C GLU A 143 -3.95 8.44 15.47
N LEU A 144 -3.66 7.66 14.43
CA LEU A 144 -4.68 7.05 13.57
C LEU A 144 -4.30 5.62 13.15
N PRO A 145 -5.30 4.82 12.74
CA PRO A 145 -5.04 3.55 12.07
C PRO A 145 -4.32 3.77 10.73
N GLU A 146 -3.25 3.04 10.48
CA GLU A 146 -2.46 3.13 9.23
C GLU A 146 -3.03 2.18 8.18
N THR A 147 -3.72 2.74 7.18
CA THR A 147 -4.37 2.01 6.08
C THR A 147 -3.42 1.57 4.97
N ALA A 148 -2.17 2.03 4.99
CA ALA A 148 -1.16 1.60 4.04
C ALA A 148 -0.71 0.14 4.26
N VAL A 149 -1.06 -0.49 5.39
CA VAL A 149 -0.88 -1.93 5.65
C VAL A 149 -2.17 -2.47 6.24
N GLN A 150 -2.88 -3.33 5.49
CA GLN A 150 -4.12 -3.96 5.94
C GLN A 150 -4.10 -5.45 5.69
N ILE A 151 -4.62 -6.21 6.64
CA ILE A 151 -4.81 -7.65 6.56
C ILE A 151 -6.30 -7.92 6.76
N ILE A 152 -6.97 -8.42 5.73
CA ILE A 152 -8.41 -8.65 5.72
C ILE A 152 -8.64 -10.15 5.49
N CYS A 153 -9.10 -10.85 6.52
CA CYS A 153 -9.37 -12.28 6.45
C CYS A 153 -10.79 -12.56 5.97
N ARG A 154 -11.02 -13.83 5.60
CA ARG A 154 -12.26 -14.31 4.98
C ARG A 154 -13.52 -13.94 5.76
N ASP A 155 -13.46 -13.97 7.08
CA ASP A 155 -14.56 -13.61 7.99
C ASP A 155 -14.97 -12.13 7.90
N GLN A 156 -14.19 -11.29 7.22
CA GLN A 156 -14.47 -9.86 7.01
C GLN A 156 -14.85 -9.52 5.57
N PHE A 157 -14.93 -10.51 4.66
CA PHE A 157 -15.27 -10.24 3.25
C PHE A 157 -16.70 -9.69 3.11
N ASP A 158 -17.65 -10.23 3.86
CA ASP A 158 -19.04 -9.74 3.86
C ASP A 158 -19.12 -8.28 4.34
N ALA A 159 -18.32 -7.90 5.33
CA ALA A 159 -18.25 -6.51 5.81
C ALA A 159 -17.66 -5.57 4.75
N LEU A 160 -16.61 -6.00 4.05
CA LEU A 160 -16.00 -5.27 2.94
C LEU A 160 -16.97 -5.13 1.75
N GLU A 161 -17.72 -6.19 1.43
CA GLU A 161 -18.75 -6.18 0.39
C GLU A 161 -19.91 -5.26 0.75
N ALA A 162 -20.43 -5.34 1.97
CA ALA A 162 -21.48 -4.47 2.46
C ALA A 162 -21.03 -2.99 2.40
N PHE A 163 -19.79 -2.71 2.81
CA PHE A 163 -19.20 -1.36 2.71
C PHE A 163 -19.13 -0.87 1.25
N LYS A 164 -18.66 -1.72 0.32
CA LYS A 164 -18.62 -1.41 -1.11
C LYS A 164 -20.02 -1.11 -1.66
N ASN A 165 -21.01 -1.96 -1.34
CA ASN A 165 -22.37 -1.85 -1.85
C ASN A 165 -23.12 -0.63 -1.29
N ALA A 166 -22.76 -0.17 -0.10
CA ALA A 166 -23.29 1.06 0.49
C ALA A 166 -22.75 2.34 -0.17
N HIS A 167 -21.65 2.27 -0.93
CA HIS A 167 -20.98 3.42 -1.55
C HIS A 167 -20.71 3.20 -3.06
N PRO A 168 -21.77 2.98 -3.88
CA PRO A 168 -21.61 2.63 -5.29
C PRO A 168 -21.01 3.76 -6.15
N ASP A 169 -21.12 5.00 -5.69
CA ASP A 169 -20.60 6.20 -6.35
C ASP A 169 -19.15 6.54 -5.93
N LEU A 170 -18.59 5.78 -4.98
CA LEU A 170 -17.25 6.00 -4.41
C LEU A 170 -17.08 7.40 -3.77
N THR A 171 -18.19 8.00 -3.35
CA THR A 171 -18.17 9.25 -2.59
C THR A 171 -18.12 8.93 -1.11
N PHE A 172 -17.11 9.48 -0.43
CA PHE A 172 -16.90 9.26 1.00
C PHE A 172 -16.78 10.60 1.72
N THR A 173 -17.33 10.65 2.94
CA THR A 173 -17.42 11.88 3.75
C THR A 173 -16.16 12.15 4.57
N ASP A 174 -15.29 11.16 4.72
CA ASP A 174 -14.06 11.23 5.51
C ASP A 174 -12.96 10.32 4.91
N ILE A 175 -11.80 10.26 5.56
CA ILE A 175 -10.67 9.42 5.18
C ILE A 175 -10.89 7.94 5.53
N ALA A 176 -10.19 7.05 4.84
CA ALA A 176 -10.33 5.60 4.96
C ALA A 176 -10.07 5.11 6.38
N GLU A 177 -9.12 5.75 7.07
CA GLU A 177 -8.73 5.49 8.46
C GLU A 177 -9.88 5.65 9.47
N ARG A 178 -10.96 6.34 9.10
CA ARG A 178 -12.15 6.58 9.94
C ARG A 178 -13.40 5.86 9.47
N LEU A 179 -13.40 5.39 8.23
CA LEU A 179 -14.60 4.83 7.58
C LEU A 179 -14.57 3.31 7.47
N LEU A 180 -13.38 2.74 7.27
CA LEU A 180 -13.25 1.30 7.07
C LEU A 180 -13.53 0.55 8.39
N PRO A 181 -14.31 -0.54 8.34
CA PRO A 181 -14.77 -1.25 9.54
C PRO A 181 -13.69 -2.19 10.10
N PHE A 182 -12.58 -1.62 10.59
CA PHE A 182 -11.50 -2.40 11.19
C PHE A 182 -11.97 -3.13 12.45
N THR A 183 -11.64 -4.41 12.56
CA THR A 183 -11.87 -5.18 13.79
C THR A 183 -10.73 -5.02 14.79
N SER A 184 -9.54 -4.62 14.33
CA SER A 184 -8.34 -4.51 15.14
C SER A 184 -7.40 -3.43 14.62
N VAL A 185 -6.93 -2.58 15.54
CA VAL A 185 -5.86 -1.60 15.29
C VAL A 185 -4.65 -1.98 16.14
N ASN A 186 -3.62 -2.52 15.51
CA ASN A 186 -2.45 -3.06 16.19
C ASN A 186 -1.47 -1.94 16.57
N ARG A 187 -1.28 -1.72 17.87
CA ARG A 187 -0.36 -0.72 18.45
C ARG A 187 0.99 -1.30 18.89
N HIS A 188 1.17 -2.61 18.75
CA HIS A 188 2.40 -3.30 19.16
C HIS A 188 3.56 -3.01 18.19
N PHE A 189 3.28 -3.03 16.89
CA PHE A 189 4.29 -2.79 15.86
C PHE A 189 4.61 -1.30 15.71
N LYS A 190 5.90 -0.97 15.64
CA LYS A 190 6.40 0.39 15.49
C LYS A 190 6.52 0.77 14.02
N GLY A 191 5.83 1.81 13.59
CA GLY A 191 6.00 2.35 12.24
C GLY A 191 5.21 3.61 12.01
N ASP A 192 5.57 4.31 10.93
CA ASP A 192 4.97 5.61 10.61
C ASP A 192 5.27 6.03 9.15
N ARG A 193 4.70 7.19 8.78
CA ARG A 193 4.89 7.89 7.50
C ARG A 193 6.20 8.69 7.51
N TYR A 194 7.33 8.01 7.57
CA TYR A 194 8.64 8.63 7.84
C TYR A 194 9.08 9.72 6.85
N SER A 195 8.60 9.73 5.61
CA SER A 195 8.93 10.83 4.68
C SER A 195 8.11 12.11 4.93
N GLU A 196 6.92 12.00 5.52
CA GLU A 196 6.06 13.16 5.83
C GLU A 196 6.57 13.95 7.03
N PHE A 197 7.45 13.35 7.84
CA PHE A 197 8.02 13.95 9.03
C PHE A 197 8.70 15.31 8.76
N LYS A 198 9.10 15.53 7.51
CA LYS A 198 9.83 16.70 7.01
C LYS A 198 8.93 17.78 6.39
N ARG A 199 7.67 17.46 6.06
CA ARG A 199 6.74 18.40 5.40
C ARG A 199 6.15 19.45 6.35
N ARG A 200 6.28 19.28 7.69
CA ARG A 200 5.93 20.33 8.66
C ARG A 200 7.12 21.29 8.88
N ARG A 201 7.40 22.16 7.91
CA ARG A 201 8.17 23.40 8.17
C ARG A 201 7.31 24.29 9.08
N GLY A 202 7.83 24.73 10.22
CA GLY A 202 7.21 25.73 11.09
C GLY A 202 7.15 27.12 10.43
N ILE A 203 7.71 28.16 11.06
CA ILE A 203 7.75 29.57 10.57
C ILE A 203 8.31 29.79 9.14
N PHE A 204 8.85 28.76 8.47
CA PHE A 204 9.37 28.80 7.09
C PHE A 204 8.39 28.19 6.06
N ARG A 205 7.09 28.53 6.16
CA ARG A 205 6.02 28.10 5.21
C ARG A 205 6.03 28.82 3.86
N SER A 206 6.85 29.87 3.69
CA SER A 206 6.83 30.68 2.47
C SER A 206 7.66 30.06 1.35
N ARG A 207 7.06 29.91 0.15
CA ARG A 207 7.75 29.57 -1.12
C ARG A 207 8.89 30.54 -1.47
N LYS A 208 8.98 31.69 -0.79
CA LYS A 208 10.08 32.66 -0.95
C LYS A 208 11.45 32.10 -0.56
N PHE A 209 11.57 30.96 0.13
CA PHE A 209 12.88 30.47 0.56
C PHE A 209 13.38 29.27 -0.25
N ASP A 210 12.60 28.79 -1.21
CA ASP A 210 12.93 27.61 -2.02
C ASP A 210 14.04 27.86 -3.06
N PHE A 211 14.41 29.12 -3.29
CA PHE A 211 15.51 29.49 -4.20
C PHE A 211 16.90 29.48 -3.53
N ILE A 212 16.98 29.35 -2.20
CA ILE A 212 18.26 29.38 -1.48
C ILE A 212 18.89 27.96 -1.55
N PRO A 213 20.12 27.79 -2.07
CA PRO A 213 20.74 26.47 -2.28
C PRO A 213 20.83 25.60 -1.03
N ILE A 214 20.98 26.21 0.15
CA ILE A 214 21.04 25.48 1.43
C ILE A 214 19.69 24.83 1.81
N PHE A 215 18.56 25.31 1.28
CA PHE A 215 17.25 24.67 1.44
C PHE A 215 16.88 23.75 0.28
N GLN A 216 17.70 23.72 -0.77
CA GLN A 216 17.62 22.77 -1.89
C GLN A 216 18.47 21.51 -1.64
N HIS A 217 19.49 21.62 -0.78
CA HIS A 217 20.13 20.46 -0.18
C HIS A 217 19.19 19.86 0.88
N ASP A 218 18.97 18.54 0.80
CA ASP A 218 18.16 17.76 1.73
C ASP A 218 18.75 17.76 3.16
N PHE A 219 18.66 18.86 3.90
CA PHE A 219 19.07 18.95 5.32
C PHE A 219 18.11 18.22 6.29
N PHE A 220 17.11 17.52 5.77
CA PHE A 220 16.04 16.90 6.56
C PHE A 220 16.09 15.40 6.35
N TRP A 221 16.48 14.64 7.38
CA TRP A 221 16.56 13.18 7.35
C TRP A 221 16.41 12.57 8.73
N GLU A 222 15.18 12.25 9.12
CA GLU A 222 15.03 11.10 10.01
C GLU A 222 15.20 9.83 9.15
N PRO A 223 16.26 9.04 9.38
CA PRO A 223 16.33 7.70 8.81
C PRO A 223 15.16 6.88 9.37
N ILE A 224 14.71 5.88 8.61
CA ILE A 224 13.79 4.89 9.18
C ILE A 224 14.48 4.31 10.42
N PRO A 225 13.87 4.40 11.62
CA PRO A 225 14.48 3.87 12.83
C PRO A 225 14.87 2.41 12.66
N SER A 226 16.01 2.01 13.22
CA SER A 226 16.50 0.62 13.09
C SER A 226 15.56 -0.41 13.71
N ASP A 227 14.70 0.03 14.63
CA ASP A 227 13.68 -0.76 15.30
C ASP A 227 12.27 -0.60 14.71
N ALA A 228 12.09 0.12 13.59
CA ALA A 228 10.79 0.27 12.95
C ALA A 228 10.36 -1.03 12.25
N ASP A 229 9.22 -1.61 12.64
CA ASP A 229 8.61 -2.79 12.06
C ASP A 229 8.02 -2.55 10.67
N PHE A 230 7.55 -1.34 10.39
CA PHE A 230 7.10 -0.94 9.07
C PHE A 230 7.43 0.53 8.79
N ALA A 231 7.45 0.89 7.50
CA ALA A 231 7.59 2.26 7.04
C ALA A 231 6.62 2.53 5.91
N THR A 232 5.91 3.65 5.95
CA THR A 232 4.99 4.10 4.90
C THR A 232 5.49 5.41 4.30
N GLN A 233 5.00 5.74 3.10
CA GLN A 233 5.46 6.91 2.33
C GLN A 233 6.97 6.86 2.04
N VAL A 234 7.55 5.67 1.84
CA VAL A 234 8.98 5.46 1.64
C VAL A 234 9.47 6.07 0.32
N VAL A 235 10.65 6.70 0.35
CA VAL A 235 11.31 7.34 -0.81
C VAL A 235 12.51 6.52 -1.32
N GLN A 236 12.94 6.75 -2.56
CA GLN A 236 13.96 5.97 -3.29
C GLN A 236 15.25 5.73 -2.49
N ARG A 237 15.69 6.75 -1.78
CA ARG A 237 16.94 6.83 -1.03
C ARG A 237 16.96 6.04 0.29
N GLN A 238 15.81 5.57 0.77
CA GLN A 238 15.72 4.74 1.97
C GLN A 238 16.00 3.28 1.60
N LYS A 239 16.91 2.64 2.35
CA LYS A 239 17.22 1.22 2.21
C LYS A 239 16.12 0.39 2.87
N LEU A 240 15.73 -0.69 2.21
CA LEU A 240 14.62 -1.55 2.62
C LEU A 240 15.14 -2.98 2.68
N ALA A 241 14.98 -3.61 3.84
CA ALA A 241 15.29 -5.00 4.06
C ALA A 241 14.46 -5.48 5.26
N VAL A 242 13.98 -6.71 5.20
CA VAL A 242 13.41 -7.38 6.36
C VAL A 242 14.53 -7.76 7.30
N ARG A 243 14.40 -7.40 8.57
CA ARG A 243 15.31 -7.83 9.62
C ARG A 243 14.83 -9.17 10.16
N HIS A 244 15.63 -10.21 9.91
CA HIS A 244 15.38 -11.55 10.43
C HIS A 244 15.86 -11.66 11.88
N SER A 245 15.04 -12.27 12.72
CA SER A 245 15.37 -12.64 14.10
C SER A 245 16.64 -13.54 14.07
N GLY A 246 17.76 -13.03 14.60
CA GLY A 246 19.03 -13.77 14.67
C GLY A 246 20.13 -13.32 13.70
N ALA A 247 19.91 -12.32 12.84
CA ALA A 247 21.00 -11.73 12.07
C ALA A 247 21.89 -10.86 12.98
N PRO A 248 23.22 -11.08 13.04
CA PRO A 248 24.09 -10.19 13.78
C PRO A 248 24.05 -8.81 13.12
N SER A 249 23.87 -7.76 13.94
CA SER A 249 24.08 -6.39 13.50
C SER A 249 25.48 -6.28 12.87
N ARG A 250 25.53 -6.03 11.57
CA ARG A 250 26.77 -5.65 10.90
C ARG A 250 26.87 -4.13 10.86
#